data_AF-A0A3D1ZQU3-F1
#
_entry.id   AF-A0A3D1ZQU3-F1
#
_cell.length_a   1.000
_cell.length_b   1.000
_cell.length_c   1.000
_cell.angle_alpha   90.00
_cell.angle_beta   90.00
_cell.angle_gamma   90.00
#
_symmetry.space_group_name_H-M   'P 1'
#
loop_
_entity.id
_entity.type
_entity.pdbx_description
1 polymer ?
#
loop_
_entity_poly.entity_id
_entity_poly.type
_entity_poly.pdbx_seq_one_letter_code
_entity_poly.pdbx_strand_id
1 'polypeptide(L)'
;GTKDIIKIEDATESVDLDVLGLVARTATVGIVRGGKIVEKKKPHLPEHVVNIIKCVNPRCVTTTEPAVQMFHLVHSDRQEYRCDYCDEEAKF
;
A
#
# COMPACT_ATOMS: atom_id res chain seq x y z
N GLY A 1 5.67 -19.29 -15.73
CA GLY A 1 5.49 -18.21 -14.74
C GLY A 1 4.08 -18.24 -14.22
N THR A 2 3.89 -18.00 -12.93
CA THR A 2 2.59 -17.95 -12.25
C THR A 2 2.28 -16.51 -11.85
N LYS A 3 1.00 -16.15 -11.81
CA LYS A 3 0.54 -14.83 -11.33
C LYS A 3 -0.88 -14.96 -10.80
N ASP A 4 -1.22 -14.10 -9.86
CA ASP A 4 -2.57 -13.95 -9.35
C ASP A 4 -3.34 -12.87 -10.12
N ILE A 5 -4.66 -13.00 -10.16
CA ILE A 5 -5.56 -12.04 -10.82
C ILE A 5 -6.77 -11.80 -9.92
N ILE A 6 -7.00 -10.53 -9.58
CA ILE A 6 -8.22 -10.08 -8.91
C ILE A 6 -9.05 -9.31 -9.94
N LYS A 7 -10.36 -9.60 -10.00
CA LYS A 7 -11.33 -8.86 -10.83
C LYS A 7 -12.39 -8.27 -9.92
N ILE A 8 -12.68 -6.98 -10.10
CA ILE A 8 -13.66 -6.23 -9.31
C ILE A 8 -14.64 -5.61 -10.31
N GLU A 9 -15.91 -5.94 -10.19
CA GLU A 9 -17.01 -5.36 -10.99
C GLU A 9 -17.78 -4.33 -10.15
N ASP A 10 -18.51 -3.43 -10.81
CA ASP A 10 -19.37 -2.42 -10.17
C ASP A 10 -18.72 -1.53 -9.10
N ALA A 11 -17.41 -1.27 -9.24
CA ALA A 11 -16.75 -0.20 -8.50
C ALA A 11 -17.24 1.17 -9.00
N THR A 12 -18.40 1.60 -8.48
CA THR A 12 -18.97 2.95 -8.69
C THR A 12 -18.13 4.04 -8.04
N GLU A 13 -17.27 3.67 -7.09
CA GLU A 13 -16.33 4.54 -6.40
C GLU A 13 -14.88 4.15 -6.71
N SER A 14 -13.99 5.14 -6.72
CA SER A 14 -12.56 4.99 -6.96
C SER A 14 -11.95 4.02 -5.94
N VAL A 15 -11.72 2.77 -6.36
CA VAL A 15 -10.86 1.85 -5.61
C VAL A 15 -9.53 2.56 -5.39
N ASP A 16 -9.13 2.71 -4.13
CA ASP A 16 -7.82 3.23 -3.78
C ASP A 16 -6.76 2.19 -4.17
N LEU A 17 -5.91 2.57 -5.11
CA LEU A 17 -4.86 1.72 -5.66
C LEU A 17 -3.48 2.09 -5.10
N ASP A 18 -3.39 3.13 -4.26
CA ASP A 18 -2.12 3.73 -3.86
C ASP A 18 -1.31 2.74 -3.01
N VAL A 19 -1.99 1.94 -2.18
CA VAL A 19 -1.37 0.89 -1.37
C VAL A 19 -0.83 -0.26 -2.22
N LEU A 20 -1.30 -0.46 -3.46
CA LEU A 20 -0.80 -1.55 -4.31
C LEU A 20 0.70 -1.41 -4.62
N GLY A 21 1.27 -0.21 -4.57
CA GLY A 21 2.71 -0.03 -4.74
C GLY A 21 3.54 -0.70 -3.65
N LEU A 22 2.97 -0.83 -2.45
CA LEU A 22 3.59 -1.48 -1.30
C LEU A 22 3.50 -3.01 -1.40
N VAL A 23 2.30 -3.54 -1.69
CA VAL A 23 2.04 -5.00 -1.65
C VAL A 23 2.29 -5.70 -2.99
N ALA A 24 2.19 -4.98 -4.10
CA ALA A 24 2.19 -5.56 -5.44
C ALA A 24 2.80 -4.61 -6.49
N ARG A 25 4.05 -4.18 -6.28
CA ARG A 25 4.77 -3.20 -7.13
C ARG A 25 4.78 -3.53 -8.64
N THR A 26 4.81 -4.81 -9.00
CA THR A 26 4.81 -5.25 -10.40
C THR A 26 3.42 -5.47 -10.98
N ALA A 27 2.36 -5.25 -10.19
CA ALA A 27 0.99 -5.39 -10.66
C ALA A 27 0.67 -4.38 -11.75
N THR A 28 -0.33 -4.71 -12.55
CA THR A 28 -0.91 -3.81 -13.54
C THR A 28 -2.40 -3.78 -13.30
N VAL A 29 -2.95 -2.58 -13.13
CA VAL A 29 -4.39 -2.40 -12.96
C VAL A 29 -4.97 -2.05 -14.32
N GLY A 30 -5.84 -2.93 -14.84
CA GLY A 30 -6.56 -2.69 -16.09
C GLY A 30 -7.95 -2.17 -15.82
N ILE A 31 -8.27 -0.97 -16.31
CA ILE A 31 -9.62 -0.41 -16.23
C ILE A 31 -10.40 -0.88 -17.45
N VAL A 32 -11.52 -1.57 -17.20
CA VAL A 32 -12.38 -2.15 -18.24
C VAL A 32 -13.68 -1.36 -18.32
N ARG A 33 -14.06 -0.92 -19.52
CA ARG A 33 -15.35 -0.28 -19.81
C ARG A 33 -15.94 -0.89 -21.09
N GLY A 34 -17.22 -1.28 -21.06
CA GLY A 34 -17.87 -1.92 -22.21
C GLY A 34 -17.17 -3.18 -22.70
N GLY A 35 -16.60 -3.98 -21.78
CA GLY A 35 -15.88 -5.22 -22.10
C GLY A 35 -14.48 -5.03 -22.71
N LYS A 36 -13.95 -3.80 -22.78
CA LYS A 36 -12.61 -3.51 -23.31
C LYS A 36 -11.74 -2.81 -22.28
N ILE A 37 -10.44 -3.13 -22.28
CA ILE A 37 -9.45 -2.41 -21.46
C ILE A 37 -9.25 -1.04 -22.09
N VAL A 38 -9.63 0.01 -21.37
CA VAL A 38 -9.51 1.40 -21.83
C VAL A 38 -8.28 2.10 -21.25
N GLU A 39 -7.75 1.61 -20.12
CA GLU A 39 -6.60 2.19 -19.44
C GLU A 39 -5.80 1.11 -18.70
N LYS A 40 -4.49 1.32 -18.57
CA LYS A 40 -3.61 0.52 -17.72
C LYS A 40 -2.85 1.45 -16.79
N LYS A 41 -3.00 1.24 -15.48
CA LYS A 41 -2.26 1.95 -14.45
C LYS A 41 -1.20 1.03 -13.84
N LYS A 42 -0.05 1.62 -13.53
CA LYS A 42 0.96 0.99 -12.67
C LYS A 42 0.80 1.56 -11.25
N PRO A 43 0.85 0.72 -10.21
CA PRO A 43 0.93 1.21 -8.84
C PRO A 43 2.19 2.04 -8.64
N HIS A 44 2.09 3.11 -7.87
CA HIS A 44 3.23 3.88 -7.40
C HIS A 44 3.44 3.60 -5.92
N LEU A 45 4.67 3.68 -5.46
CA LEU A 45 4.97 3.51 -4.04
C LEU A 45 4.49 4.76 -3.28
N PRO A 46 3.57 4.64 -2.32
CA PRO A 46 2.99 5.80 -1.65
C PRO A 46 3.98 6.44 -0.67
N GLU A 47 3.97 7.77 -0.55
CA GLU A 47 4.87 8.47 0.38
C GLU A 47 4.47 8.22 1.85
N HIS A 48 3.19 8.01 2.12
CA HIS A 48 2.67 7.68 3.45
C HIS A 48 1.67 6.53 3.36
N VAL A 49 1.65 5.70 4.40
CA VAL A 49 0.67 4.62 4.55
C VAL A 49 0.03 4.66 5.93
N VAL A 50 -1.28 4.43 5.96
CA VAL A 50 -2.09 4.50 7.18
C VAL A 50 -2.82 3.18 7.36
N ASN A 51 -2.63 2.55 8.53
CA ASN A 51 -3.26 1.27 8.90
C ASN A 51 -2.98 0.10 7.94
N ILE A 52 -1.89 0.17 7.18
CA ILE A 52 -1.41 -0.93 6.31
C ILE A 52 -0.30 -1.71 6.99
N ILE A 53 0.66 -1.01 7.59
CA ILE A 53 1.80 -1.58 8.32
C ILE A 53 1.49 -1.49 9.81
N LYS A 54 1.92 -2.48 10.60
CA LYS A 54 1.86 -2.44 12.06
C LYS A 54 3.26 -2.26 12.65
N CYS A 55 3.43 -1.31 13.57
CA CYS A 55 4.70 -1.15 14.29
C CYS A 55 4.98 -2.36 15.18
N VAL A 56 6.21 -2.85 15.12
CA VAL A 56 6.69 -4.00 15.93
C VAL A 56 7.57 -3.59 17.10
N ASN A 57 7.88 -2.29 17.23
CA ASN A 57 8.64 -1.78 18.37
C ASN A 57 7.75 -1.81 19.63
N PRO A 58 8.06 -2.66 20.63
CA PRO A 58 7.24 -2.80 21.83
C PRO A 58 7.20 -1.54 22.71
N ARG A 59 8.04 -0.54 22.42
CA ARG A 59 8.07 0.76 23.11
C ARG A 59 7.32 1.86 22.35
N CYS A 60 6.78 1.57 21.17
CA CYS A 60 6.01 2.54 20.39
C CYS A 60 4.60 2.69 20.98
N VAL A 61 4.12 3.93 21.10
CA VAL A 61 2.76 4.25 21.58
C VAL A 61 1.68 3.49 20.80
N THR A 62 1.89 3.25 19.51
CA THR A 62 0.93 2.54 18.65
C THR A 62 0.85 1.02 18.91
N THR A 63 1.72 0.48 19.76
CA THR A 63 1.67 -0.94 20.17
C THR A 63 0.97 -1.14 21.52
N THR A 64 0.88 -0.09 22.33
CA THR A 64 0.27 -0.12 23.66
C THR A 64 -1.12 0.51 23.69
N GLU A 65 -1.35 1.54 22.86
CA GLU A 65 -2.60 2.30 22.81
C GLU A 65 -3.32 2.10 21.47
N PRO A 66 -4.66 2.31 21.42
CA PRO A 66 -5.43 2.32 20.17
C PRO A 66 -5.12 3.59 19.35
N ALA A 67 -3.89 3.67 18.84
CA ALA A 67 -3.44 4.73 17.96
C ALA A 67 -3.37 4.26 16.50
N VAL A 68 -3.52 5.21 15.58
CA VAL A 68 -3.43 4.98 14.14
C VAL A 68 -2.00 4.55 13.79
N GLN A 69 -1.85 3.53 12.94
CA GLN A 69 -0.52 3.13 12.44
C GLN A 69 -0.17 4.00 11.24
N MET A 70 0.83 4.87 11.38
CA MET A 70 1.28 5.75 10.29
C MET A 70 2.76 5.55 10.05
N PHE A 71 3.11 5.46 8.76
CA PHE A 71 4.47 5.29 8.30
C PHE A 71 4.71 6.16 7.07
N HIS A 72 5.93 6.66 6.94
CA HIS A 72 6.38 7.44 5.79
C HIS A 72 7.54 6.75 5.07
N LEU A 73 7.61 6.95 3.76
CA LEU A 73 8.65 6.42 2.89
C LEU A 73 9.92 7.27 3.04
N VAL A 74 11.02 6.63 3.40
CA VAL A 74 12.34 7.28 3.54
C VAL A 74 13.21 6.99 2.31
N HIS A 75 13.09 5.78 1.75
CA HIS A 75 13.86 5.36 0.57
C HIS A 75 13.01 4.52 -0.39
N SER A 76 12.69 5.08 -1.56
CA SER A 76 11.82 4.45 -2.57
C SER A 76 12.46 3.24 -3.26
N ASP A 77 13.77 3.26 -3.43
CA ASP A 77 14.58 2.18 -4.00
C ASP A 77 14.67 0.98 -3.06
N ARG A 78 14.87 1.23 -1.77
CA ARG A 78 14.97 0.20 -0.71
C ARG A 78 13.63 -0.20 -0.11
N GLN A 79 12.55 0.52 -0.43
CA GLN A 79 11.22 0.37 0.17
C GLN A 79 11.24 0.58 1.69
N GLU A 80 12.12 1.45 2.16
CA GLU A 80 12.28 1.71 3.59
C GLU A 80 11.18 2.66 4.03
N TYR A 81 10.29 2.17 4.90
CA TYR A 81 9.32 2.98 5.61
C TYR A 81 9.72 3.10 7.08
N ARG A 82 9.44 4.25 7.68
CA ARG A 82 9.65 4.47 9.13
C ARG A 82 8.38 4.88 9.82
N CYS A 83 8.23 4.43 11.06
CA CYS A 83 7.07 4.73 11.88
C CYS A 83 7.06 6.21 12.24
N ASP A 84 5.94 6.91 12.01
CA ASP A 84 5.80 8.35 12.29
C ASP A 84 5.89 8.68 13.79
N TYR A 85 5.81 7.67 14.67
CA TYR A 85 5.83 7.85 16.12
C TYR A 85 7.18 7.55 16.77
N CYS A 86 7.85 6.47 16.37
CA CYS A 86 9.08 6.01 17.03
C CYS A 86 10.28 5.93 16.09
N ASP A 87 10.11 6.29 14.82
CA ASP A 87 11.12 6.29 13.77
C ASP A 87 11.82 4.94 13.49
N GLU A 88 11.29 3.85 14.06
CA GLU A 88 11.73 2.50 13.76
C GLU A 88 11.35 2.11 12.33
N GLU A 89 12.27 1.37 11.69
CA GLU A 89 12.06 0.83 10.36
C GLU A 89 10.93 -0.19 10.38
N ALA A 90 10.02 -0.05 9.41
CA ALA A 90 8.91 -0.94 9.21
C ALA A 90 9.38 -2.35 8.84
N LYS A 91 8.71 -3.37 9.37
CA LYS A 91 8.93 -4.78 9.03
C LYS A 91 7.61 -5.36 8.50
N PHE A 92 7.51 -5.59 7.20
CA PHE A 92 6.32 -6.10 6.51
C PHE A 92 6.68 -6.98 5.31
#